data_AF-A0AAX4HQP0-F1
#
_entry.id   AF-A0AAX4HQP0-F1
#
_cell.length_a   1.000
_cell.length_b   1.000
_cell.length_c   1.000
_cell.angle_alpha   90.00
_cell.angle_beta   90.00
_cell.angle_gamma   90.00
#
_symmetry.space_group_name_H-M   'P 1'
#
loop_
_entity.id
_entity.type
_entity.pdbx_description
1 polymer ?
#
loop_
_entity_poly.entity_id
_entity_poly.type
_entity_poly.pdbx_seq_one_letter_code
_entity_poly.pdbx_strand_id
1 'polypeptide(L)'
;MNKSWLLAILGISLFLLTVQKAHELCALEPFFKAERTIKLRHFQEARKEVSKEDLELLKLWESIITGRSAPLSKWMKERYKMLGLNHLFTPSGFHISAVLFPFMKLLKNNFHQLGLLILLGFGIMFLPGLGALKRMILIKSHQKVLGLHLGFVVALMIDMFFGSFQNGVLSFTYSFLFIGIIYSGLEGLALIIWFFIAQIILAYFQGTDISPLLILFSPIVNLAFGVAMPVLFLLAFPLWSWQLHSGIFILKFLQYPIDLFMTVSQHVPFLEIHSGAILLVAFILLKRWKLSLVLLCLFSFSLNLDRQKSPSLPKEFLPHGHTIKTVYTEKEIKIYKGDGICRMKLVRGFWWENCSSRRKSSRKKLKKLSYPS
;
A
#
# COMPACT_ATOMS: atom_id res chain seq x y z
N MET A 1 -16.17 19.87 13.07
CA MET A 1 -16.19 18.86 11.97
C MET A 1 -16.83 19.47 10.74
N ASN A 2 -16.06 19.68 9.65
CA ASN A 2 -16.62 20.18 8.39
C ASN A 2 -17.12 18.99 7.54
N LYS A 3 -18.38 18.59 7.73
CA LYS A 3 -18.98 17.46 6.99
C LYS A 3 -18.91 17.67 5.47
N SER A 4 -19.12 18.90 5.01
CA SER A 4 -19.08 19.26 3.59
C SER A 4 -17.69 19.03 2.99
N TRP A 5 -16.63 19.36 3.73
CA TRP A 5 -15.25 19.06 3.32
C TRP A 5 -15.02 17.56 3.15
N LEU A 6 -15.40 16.74 4.14
CA LEU A 6 -15.22 15.29 4.07
C LEU A 6 -15.97 14.67 2.90
N LEU A 7 -17.22 15.10 2.66
CA LEU A 7 -18.01 14.64 1.53
C LEU A 7 -17.37 15.05 0.19
N ALA A 8 -16.81 16.26 0.10
CA ALA A 8 -16.07 16.70 -1.09
C ALA A 8 -14.80 15.86 -1.31
N ILE A 9 -14.02 15.61 -0.26
CA ILE A 9 -12.83 14.75 -0.34
C ILE A 9 -13.19 13.35 -0.81
N LEU A 10 -14.25 12.75 -0.24
CA LEU A 10 -14.73 11.44 -0.66
C LEU A 10 -15.23 11.44 -2.11
N GLY A 11 -16.07 12.41 -2.49
CA GLY A 11 -16.64 12.50 -3.83
C GLY A 11 -15.56 12.61 -4.90
N ILE A 12 -14.58 13.51 -4.68
CA ILE A 12 -13.44 13.67 -5.59
C ILE A 12 -12.58 12.42 -5.60
N SER A 13 -12.28 11.80 -4.45
CA SER A 13 -11.48 10.56 -4.40
C SER A 13 -12.16 9.41 -5.14
N LEU A 14 -13.47 9.24 -4.96
CA LEU A 14 -14.26 8.22 -5.66
C LEU A 14 -14.29 8.47 -7.17
N PHE A 15 -14.44 9.72 -7.59
CA PHE A 15 -14.33 10.10 -8.99
C PHE A 15 -12.95 9.75 -9.57
N LEU A 16 -11.87 10.16 -8.90
CA LEU A 16 -10.50 9.86 -9.33
C LEU A 16 -10.24 8.35 -9.42
N LEU A 17 -10.67 7.57 -8.42
CA LEU A 17 -10.53 6.10 -8.42
C LEU A 17 -11.34 5.44 -9.54
N THR A 18 -12.54 5.94 -9.82
CA THR A 18 -13.40 5.43 -10.90
C THR A 18 -12.79 5.69 -12.27
N VAL A 19 -12.32 6.93 -12.52
CA VAL A 19 -11.64 7.29 -13.76
C VAL A 19 -10.38 6.44 -13.94
N GLN A 20 -9.60 6.25 -12.88
CA GLN A 20 -8.42 5.39 -12.89
C GLN A 20 -8.78 3.94 -13.23
N LYS A 21 -9.83 3.40 -12.60
CA LYS A 21 -10.25 2.02 -12.83
C LYS A 21 -10.76 1.81 -14.26
N ALA A 22 -11.50 2.78 -14.80
CA ALA A 22 -11.94 2.76 -16.19
C ALA A 22 -10.73 2.77 -17.15
N HIS A 23 -9.73 3.61 -16.89
CA HIS A 23 -8.51 3.64 -17.69
C HIS A 23 -7.73 2.32 -17.62
N GLU A 24 -7.61 1.69 -16.44
CA GLU A 24 -6.99 0.36 -16.29
C GLU A 24 -7.68 -0.69 -17.16
N LEU A 25 -9.03 -0.72 -17.15
CA LEU A 25 -9.82 -1.65 -17.95
C LEU A 25 -9.65 -1.40 -19.45
N CYS A 26 -9.58 -0.15 -19.88
CA CYS A 26 -9.39 0.21 -21.29
C CYS A 26 -7.97 -0.06 -21.80
N ALA A 27 -6.94 0.22 -20.98
CA ALA A 27 -5.54 0.11 -21.38
C ALA A 27 -4.99 -1.32 -21.28
N LEU A 28 -5.64 -2.20 -20.51
CA LEU A 28 -5.16 -3.56 -20.16
C LEU A 28 -3.76 -3.58 -19.53
N GLU A 29 -3.23 -2.44 -19.12
CA GLU A 29 -1.99 -2.34 -18.38
C GLU A 29 -2.28 -2.36 -16.88
N PRO A 30 -1.57 -3.18 -16.08
CA PRO A 30 -1.72 -3.15 -14.65
C PRO A 30 -1.36 -1.75 -14.16
N PHE A 31 -2.34 -1.11 -13.53
CA PHE A 31 -2.26 0.27 -13.05
C PHE A 31 -1.11 0.49 -12.04
N PHE A 32 -0.73 -0.57 -11.33
CA PHE A 32 0.28 -0.54 -10.27
C PHE A 32 1.69 -0.68 -10.84
N LYS A 33 2.24 0.41 -11.37
CA LYS A 33 3.69 0.51 -11.61
C LYS A 33 4.36 0.96 -10.32
N ALA A 34 5.27 0.15 -9.80
CA ALA A 34 6.07 0.54 -8.64
C ALA A 34 6.90 1.78 -9.00
N GLU A 35 6.81 2.84 -8.18
CA GLU A 35 7.64 4.03 -8.38
C GLU A 35 9.13 3.66 -8.29
N ARG A 36 9.97 4.34 -9.09
CA ARG A 36 11.42 4.22 -8.96
C ARG A 36 11.83 4.75 -7.58
N THR A 37 12.45 3.91 -6.78
CA THR A 37 12.86 4.25 -5.41
C THR A 37 14.37 4.39 -5.30
N ILE A 38 14.81 5.16 -4.31
CA ILE A 38 16.23 5.40 -4.03
C ILE A 38 16.85 4.12 -3.46
N LYS A 39 18.04 3.77 -3.94
CA LYS A 39 18.85 2.69 -3.37
C LYS A 39 19.92 3.29 -2.46
N LEU A 40 19.97 2.86 -1.20
CA LEU A 40 20.98 3.31 -0.25
C LEU A 40 22.16 2.31 -0.24
N ARG A 41 23.34 2.75 -0.68
CA ARG A 41 24.53 1.89 -0.81
C ARG A 41 25.02 1.36 0.55
N HIS A 42 25.03 2.20 1.58
CA HIS A 42 25.46 1.82 2.93
C HIS A 42 24.58 0.71 3.54
N PHE A 43 23.28 0.65 3.24
CA PHE A 43 22.44 -0.49 3.62
C PHE A 43 22.86 -1.79 2.93
N GLN A 44 23.39 -1.73 1.70
CA GLN A 44 23.89 -2.92 0.99
C GLN A 44 25.21 -3.43 1.57
N GLU A 45 26.05 -2.51 2.04
CA GLU A 45 27.29 -2.82 2.75
C GLU A 45 26.99 -3.44 4.11
N ALA A 46 26.09 -2.83 4.90
CA ALA A 46 25.68 -3.32 6.21
C ALA A 46 25.09 -4.75 6.17
N ARG A 47 24.46 -5.17 5.06
CA ARG A 47 23.96 -6.56 4.90
C ARG A 47 25.06 -7.63 5.02
N LYS A 48 26.33 -7.27 4.79
CA LYS A 48 27.46 -8.19 4.91
C LYS A 48 27.89 -8.38 6.37
N GLU A 49 27.57 -7.42 7.22
CA GLU A 49 27.99 -7.38 8.63
C GLU A 49 26.93 -7.98 9.56
N VAL A 50 25.66 -7.98 9.13
CA VAL A 50 24.52 -8.43 9.93
C VAL A 50 24.30 -9.94 9.83
N SER A 51 23.83 -10.55 10.92
CA SER A 51 23.45 -11.97 10.96
C SER A 51 22.32 -12.31 9.98
N LYS A 52 22.18 -13.59 9.64
CA LYS A 52 21.08 -14.03 8.74
C LYS A 52 19.69 -13.73 9.33
N GLU A 53 19.56 -13.78 10.65
CA GLU A 53 18.32 -13.52 11.39
C GLU A 53 17.92 -12.04 11.30
N ASP A 54 18.89 -11.15 11.43
CA ASP A 54 18.67 -9.70 11.43
C ASP A 54 18.61 -9.09 10.03
N LEU A 55 18.98 -9.87 9.00
CA LEU A 55 18.97 -9.43 7.61
C LEU A 55 17.57 -8.98 7.13
N GLU A 56 16.51 -9.68 7.52
CA GLU A 56 15.14 -9.28 7.16
C GLU A 56 14.71 -7.98 7.85
N LEU A 57 15.17 -7.74 9.08
CA LEU A 57 14.92 -6.49 9.80
C LEU A 57 15.68 -5.32 9.18
N LEU A 58 16.92 -5.54 8.74
CA LEU A 58 17.67 -4.51 8.02
C LEU A 58 16.99 -4.14 6.69
N LYS A 59 16.48 -5.14 5.95
CA LYS A 59 15.68 -4.91 4.73
C LYS A 59 14.38 -4.18 5.03
N LEU A 60 13.73 -4.50 6.15
CA LEU A 60 12.55 -3.79 6.64
C LEU A 60 12.86 -2.33 6.91
N TRP A 61 13.95 -2.05 7.60
CA TRP A 61 14.42 -0.70 7.86
C TRP A 61 14.64 0.10 6.57
N GLU A 62 15.40 -0.46 5.62
CA GLU A 62 15.64 0.15 4.31
C GLU A 62 14.31 0.44 3.62
N SER A 63 13.37 -0.52 3.65
CA SER A 63 12.08 -0.41 2.95
C SER A 63 11.20 0.70 3.53
N ILE A 64 11.21 0.89 4.85
CA ILE A 64 10.43 1.94 5.52
C ILE A 64 11.00 3.33 5.18
N ILE A 65 12.33 3.48 5.15
CA ILE A 65 12.98 4.75 4.83
C ILE A 65 12.85 5.10 3.34
N THR A 66 13.09 4.12 2.46
CA THR A 66 13.21 4.35 1.00
C THR A 66 11.91 4.15 0.24
N GLY A 67 10.93 3.49 0.85
CA GLY A 67 9.72 3.02 0.19
C GLY A 67 9.90 1.81 -0.72
N ARG A 68 11.09 1.23 -0.74
CA ARG A 68 11.40 0.14 -1.63
C ARG A 68 11.01 -1.17 -0.98
N SER A 69 9.85 -1.71 -1.32
CA SER A 69 9.43 -3.03 -0.81
C SER A 69 10.17 -4.21 -1.46
N ALA A 70 10.88 -4.00 -2.57
CA ALA A 70 11.56 -5.07 -3.33
C ALA A 70 12.49 -5.98 -2.49
N PRO A 71 13.30 -5.48 -1.54
CA PRO A 71 14.19 -6.29 -0.71
C PRO A 71 13.46 -7.24 0.25
N LEU A 72 12.21 -6.94 0.63
CA LEU A 72 11.45 -7.72 1.61
C LEU A 72 11.07 -9.09 1.04
N SER A 73 11.14 -10.10 1.90
CA SER A 73 10.55 -11.40 1.63
C SER A 73 9.05 -11.30 1.36
N LYS A 74 8.52 -12.26 0.58
CA LYS A 74 7.08 -12.35 0.29
C LYS A 74 6.27 -12.46 1.57
N TRP A 75 6.75 -13.27 2.52
CA TRP A 75 6.14 -13.44 3.84
C TRP A 75 5.99 -12.11 4.58
N MET A 76 7.07 -11.31 4.68
CA MET A 76 7.01 -9.99 5.35
C MET A 76 5.99 -9.05 4.68
N LYS A 77 5.97 -9.00 3.34
CA LYS A 77 4.99 -8.20 2.59
C LYS A 77 3.56 -8.62 2.87
N GLU A 78 3.30 -9.92 2.92
CA GLU A 78 1.96 -10.45 3.17
C GLU A 78 1.47 -10.13 4.58
N ARG A 79 2.36 -10.21 5.58
CA ARG A 79 2.04 -9.84 6.97
C ARG A 79 1.63 -8.38 7.09
N TYR A 80 2.46 -7.47 6.57
CA TYR A 80 2.15 -6.05 6.58
C TYR A 80 0.92 -5.72 5.74
N LYS A 81 0.70 -6.43 4.62
CA LYS A 81 -0.52 -6.29 3.82
C LYS A 81 -1.76 -6.72 4.59
N MET A 82 -1.72 -7.87 5.28
CA MET A 82 -2.84 -8.38 6.07
C MET A 82 -3.23 -7.44 7.22
N LEU A 83 -2.25 -6.76 7.82
CA LEU A 83 -2.47 -5.74 8.85
C LEU A 83 -2.74 -4.34 8.28
N GLY A 84 -2.93 -4.18 6.96
CA GLY A 84 -3.20 -2.87 6.36
C GLY A 84 -2.08 -1.84 6.62
N LEU A 85 -0.84 -2.31 6.73
CA LEU A 85 0.36 -1.53 7.05
C LEU A 85 1.27 -1.31 5.83
N ASN A 86 0.82 -1.63 4.61
CA ASN A 86 1.62 -1.45 3.40
C ASN A 86 2.07 0.01 3.17
N HIS A 87 1.32 0.99 3.69
CA HIS A 87 1.66 2.40 3.60
C HIS A 87 2.93 2.75 4.40
N LEU A 88 3.37 1.91 5.35
CA LEU A 88 4.67 2.07 6.02
C LEU A 88 5.85 1.90 5.05
N PHE A 89 5.65 1.19 3.93
CA PHE A 89 6.64 1.05 2.86
C PHE A 89 6.47 2.10 1.76
N THR A 90 5.81 3.20 2.07
CA THR A 90 5.77 4.38 1.21
C THR A 90 6.20 5.55 2.08
N PRO A 91 7.35 6.21 1.82
CA PRO A 91 7.83 7.34 2.59
C PRO A 91 6.84 8.49 2.42
N SER A 92 5.82 8.43 3.27
CA SER A 92 4.67 9.30 3.27
C SER A 92 4.95 10.54 4.08
N GLY A 93 4.05 11.52 3.97
CA GLY A 93 4.10 12.72 4.80
C GLY A 93 4.11 12.42 6.31
N PHE A 94 3.69 11.25 6.77
CA PHE A 94 3.76 10.86 8.17
C PHE A 94 5.20 10.64 8.64
N HIS A 95 6.01 9.89 7.87
CA HIS A 95 7.42 9.63 8.18
C HIS A 95 8.20 10.94 8.31
N ILE A 96 7.96 11.86 7.38
CA ILE A 96 8.64 13.15 7.38
C ILE A 96 8.04 14.11 8.41
N SER A 97 6.74 14.10 8.65
CA SER A 97 6.16 14.90 9.74
C SER A 97 6.76 14.49 11.07
N ALA A 98 6.97 13.19 11.29
CA ALA A 98 7.64 12.69 12.48
C ALA A 98 9.09 13.22 12.57
N VAL A 99 9.86 13.13 11.48
CA VAL A 99 11.26 13.61 11.43
C VAL A 99 11.34 15.13 11.58
N LEU A 100 10.46 15.89 10.94
CA LEU A 100 10.47 17.36 10.93
C LEU A 100 9.89 17.97 12.21
N PHE A 101 8.98 17.27 12.89
CA PHE A 101 8.35 17.78 14.10
C PHE A 101 9.33 18.35 15.15
N PRO A 102 10.42 17.66 15.54
CA PRO A 102 11.40 18.25 16.46
C PRO A 102 12.05 19.52 15.91
N PHE A 103 12.44 19.55 14.63
CA PHE A 103 13.02 20.76 14.01
C PHE A 103 12.02 21.92 13.94
N MET A 104 10.76 21.63 13.64
CA MET A 104 9.69 22.65 13.62
C MET A 104 9.42 23.21 15.02
N LYS A 105 9.54 22.40 16.08
CA LYS A 105 9.45 22.87 17.46
C LYS A 105 10.62 23.76 17.86
N LEU A 106 11.83 23.45 17.38
CA LEU A 106 13.03 24.27 17.64
C LEU A 106 12.95 25.62 16.92
N LEU A 107 12.50 25.62 15.66
CA LEU A 107 12.32 26.84 14.86
C LEU A 107 10.99 27.51 15.22
N LYS A 108 10.94 28.34 16.26
CA LYS A 108 9.68 29.00 16.70
C LYS A 108 9.07 29.95 15.68
N ASN A 109 9.88 30.55 14.80
CA ASN A 109 9.43 31.56 13.84
C ASN A 109 8.93 30.90 12.53
N ASN A 110 7.70 31.25 12.13
CA ASN A 110 7.05 30.78 10.89
C ASN A 110 7.89 31.00 9.64
N PHE A 111 8.64 32.10 9.55
CA PHE A 111 9.52 32.38 8.42
C PHE A 111 10.64 31.34 8.29
N HIS A 112 11.29 30.99 9.40
CA HIS A 112 12.36 29.98 9.42
C HIS A 112 11.81 28.58 9.13
N GLN A 113 10.63 28.25 9.66
CA GLN A 113 9.96 26.98 9.34
C GLN A 113 9.63 26.89 7.84
N LEU A 114 9.13 27.97 7.24
CA LEU A 114 8.86 28.04 5.80
C LEU A 114 10.14 27.91 4.98
N GLY A 115 11.21 28.62 5.37
CA GLY A 115 12.53 28.48 4.75
C GLY A 115 13.06 27.05 4.78
N LEU A 116 12.94 26.37 5.92
CA LEU A 116 13.30 24.95 6.06
C LEU A 116 12.46 24.06 5.13
N LEU A 117 11.13 24.26 5.07
CA LEU A 117 10.25 23.50 4.18
C LEU A 117 10.60 23.72 2.71
N ILE A 118 10.90 24.96 2.30
CA ILE A 118 11.31 25.28 0.92
C ILE A 118 12.64 24.62 0.59
N LEU A 119 13.64 24.74 1.49
CA LEU A 119 14.95 24.11 1.30
C LEU A 119 14.83 22.59 1.14
N LEU A 120 14.06 21.94 2.02
CA LEU A 120 13.78 20.51 1.92
C LEU A 120 13.04 20.17 0.62
N GLY A 121 12.03 20.97 0.25
CA GLY A 121 11.27 20.84 -0.98
C GLY A 121 12.16 20.84 -2.22
N PHE A 122 13.09 21.79 -2.32
CA PHE A 122 14.09 21.83 -3.39
C PHE A 122 14.99 20.59 -3.38
N GLY A 123 15.49 20.18 -2.20
CA GLY A 123 16.34 19.00 -2.07
C GLY A 123 15.67 17.70 -2.53
N ILE A 124 14.38 17.52 -2.24
CA ILE A 124 13.65 16.30 -2.60
C ILE A 124 13.04 16.34 -3.99
N MET A 125 12.89 17.51 -4.63
CA MET A 125 12.15 17.65 -5.89
C MET A 125 12.71 16.75 -6.99
N PHE A 126 14.02 16.53 -6.99
CA PHE A 126 14.73 15.69 -7.96
C PHE A 126 14.81 14.21 -7.59
N LEU A 127 14.38 13.84 -6.38
CA LEU A 127 14.42 12.46 -5.92
C LEU A 127 13.17 11.69 -6.40
N PRO A 128 13.33 10.54 -7.09
CA PRO A 128 12.21 9.71 -7.52
C PRO A 128 11.65 8.91 -6.34
N GLY A 129 10.38 8.53 -6.41
CA GLY A 129 9.74 7.66 -5.40
C GLY A 129 9.29 8.39 -4.12
N LEU A 130 9.48 9.71 -4.06
CA LEU A 130 9.11 10.56 -2.91
C LEU A 130 7.88 11.42 -3.20
N GLY A 131 6.96 10.98 -4.07
CA GLY A 131 5.80 11.79 -4.51
C GLY A 131 4.89 12.23 -3.35
N ALA A 132 4.56 11.31 -2.44
CA ALA A 132 3.74 11.61 -1.27
C ALA A 132 4.41 12.65 -0.34
N LEU A 133 5.73 12.60 -0.25
CA LEU A 133 6.51 13.55 0.52
C LEU A 133 6.53 14.93 -0.15
N LYS A 134 6.78 15.02 -1.46
CA LYS A 134 6.72 16.29 -2.21
C LYS A 134 5.39 17.01 -1.98
N ARG A 135 4.27 16.26 -2.05
CA ARG A 135 2.94 16.77 -1.72
C ARG A 135 2.83 17.28 -0.30
N MET A 136 3.33 16.55 0.70
CA MET A 136 3.24 16.99 2.09
C MET A 136 4.01 18.29 2.33
N ILE A 137 5.23 18.44 1.79
CA ILE A 137 6.00 19.70 1.90
C ILE A 137 5.24 20.83 1.22
N LEU A 138 4.69 20.59 0.03
CA LEU A 138 3.94 21.59 -0.72
C LEU A 138 2.69 22.03 0.07
N ILE A 139 1.93 21.08 0.62
CA ILE A 139 0.75 21.35 1.46
C ILE A 139 1.14 22.15 2.69
N LYS A 140 2.19 21.75 3.43
CA LYS A 140 2.64 22.46 4.64
C LYS A 140 3.12 23.89 4.34
N SER A 141 3.79 24.08 3.21
CA SER A 141 4.26 25.39 2.78
C SER A 141 3.08 26.31 2.44
N HIS A 142 2.12 25.82 1.65
CA HIS A 142 0.94 26.60 1.26
C HIS A 142 -0.02 26.82 2.43
N GLN A 143 -0.14 25.87 3.37
CA GLN A 143 -0.96 25.99 4.58
C GLN A 143 -0.53 27.22 5.41
N LYS A 144 0.76 27.51 5.49
CA LYS A 144 1.27 28.66 6.24
C LYS A 144 0.88 30.01 5.63
N VAL A 145 0.55 30.05 4.33
CA VAL A 145 0.23 31.28 3.59
C VAL A 145 -1.28 31.42 3.37
N LEU A 146 -1.95 30.34 2.96
CA LEU A 146 -3.34 30.34 2.49
C LEU A 146 -4.33 29.75 3.51
N GLY A 147 -3.84 29.24 4.64
CA GLY A 147 -4.65 28.51 5.61
C GLY A 147 -4.84 27.04 5.25
N LEU A 148 -5.51 26.30 6.15
CA LEU A 148 -5.51 24.83 6.15
C LEU A 148 -6.19 24.22 4.92
N HIS A 149 -7.44 24.54 4.65
CA HIS A 149 -8.20 23.96 3.53
C HIS A 149 -7.72 24.48 2.16
N LEU A 150 -7.57 25.79 2.02
CA LEU A 150 -7.16 26.39 0.74
C LEU A 150 -5.72 26.01 0.40
N GLY A 151 -4.80 26.01 1.37
CA GLY A 151 -3.43 25.56 1.17
C GLY A 151 -3.34 24.10 0.72
N PHE A 152 -4.21 23.22 1.25
CA PHE A 152 -4.32 21.83 0.79
C PHE A 152 -4.77 21.73 -0.68
N VAL A 153 -5.86 22.41 -1.05
CA VAL A 153 -6.40 22.35 -2.42
C VAL A 153 -5.39 22.92 -3.42
N VAL A 154 -4.85 24.11 -3.14
CA VAL A 154 -3.88 24.78 -4.02
C VAL A 154 -2.62 23.93 -4.18
N ALA A 155 -2.09 23.35 -3.10
CA ALA A 155 -0.93 22.49 -3.18
C ALA A 155 -1.18 21.24 -4.05
N LEU A 156 -2.32 20.56 -3.88
CA LEU A 156 -2.62 19.38 -4.71
C LEU A 156 -2.91 19.73 -6.17
N MET A 157 -3.50 20.90 -6.43
CA MET A 157 -3.66 21.40 -7.80
C MET A 157 -2.31 21.68 -8.45
N ILE A 158 -1.40 22.36 -7.75
CA ILE A 158 -0.03 22.59 -8.21
C ILE A 158 0.68 21.25 -8.48
N ASP A 159 0.68 20.31 -7.53
CA ASP A 159 1.29 18.98 -7.72
C ASP A 159 0.71 18.24 -8.93
N MET A 160 -0.60 18.35 -9.16
CA MET A 160 -1.28 17.80 -10.34
C MET A 160 -0.77 18.45 -11.64
N PHE A 161 -0.64 19.78 -11.70
CA PHE A 161 -0.11 20.49 -12.88
C PHE A 161 1.36 20.14 -13.17
N PHE A 162 2.16 19.87 -12.14
CA PHE A 162 3.54 19.38 -12.30
C PHE A 162 3.64 17.89 -12.66
N GLY A 163 2.51 17.24 -13.00
CA GLY A 163 2.50 15.90 -13.58
C GLY A 163 2.56 14.77 -12.55
N SER A 164 2.50 15.04 -11.24
CA SER A 164 2.47 13.98 -10.23
C SER A 164 1.27 13.05 -10.39
N PHE A 165 0.14 13.57 -10.87
CA PHE A 165 -1.03 12.75 -11.19
C PHE A 165 -0.75 11.76 -12.33
N GLN A 166 -0.04 12.18 -13.38
CA GLN A 166 0.32 11.32 -14.52
C GLN A 166 1.37 10.27 -14.13
N ASN A 167 2.35 10.66 -13.31
CA ASN A 167 3.46 9.79 -12.90
C ASN A 167 3.05 8.74 -11.85
N GLY A 168 2.06 9.05 -11.01
CA GLY A 168 1.69 8.22 -9.86
C GLY A 168 0.25 8.47 -9.41
N VAL A 169 -0.71 8.20 -10.30
CA VAL A 169 -2.12 8.52 -10.09
C VAL A 169 -2.67 7.96 -8.77
N LEU A 170 -2.29 6.73 -8.42
CA LEU A 170 -2.69 6.08 -7.15
C LEU A 170 -2.13 6.82 -5.93
N SER A 171 -0.82 7.09 -5.95
CA SER A 171 -0.09 7.78 -4.90
C SER A 171 -0.70 9.17 -4.65
N PHE A 172 -1.10 9.84 -5.73
CA PHE A 172 -1.86 11.09 -5.70
C PHE A 172 -3.23 10.92 -5.05
N THR A 173 -4.07 9.99 -5.52
CA THR A 173 -5.41 9.75 -4.96
C THR A 173 -5.35 9.39 -3.47
N TYR A 174 -4.38 8.56 -3.06
CA TYR A 174 -4.20 8.20 -1.65
C TYR A 174 -3.82 9.42 -0.82
N SER A 175 -2.94 10.27 -1.35
CA SER A 175 -2.58 11.52 -0.68
C SER A 175 -3.79 12.43 -0.57
N PHE A 176 -4.59 12.59 -1.64
CA PHE A 176 -5.81 13.40 -1.62
C PHE A 176 -6.82 12.88 -0.59
N LEU A 177 -7.08 11.57 -0.55
CA LEU A 177 -8.02 10.93 0.37
C LEU A 177 -7.56 11.01 1.83
N PHE A 178 -6.38 10.45 2.13
CA PHE A 178 -5.91 10.34 3.52
C PHE A 178 -5.49 11.69 4.11
N ILE A 179 -4.78 12.53 3.36
CA ILE A 179 -4.40 13.86 3.86
C ILE A 179 -5.65 14.75 3.91
N GLY A 180 -6.59 14.63 2.97
CA GLY A 180 -7.86 15.34 3.01
C GLY A 180 -8.68 15.02 4.27
N ILE A 181 -8.68 13.76 4.71
CA ILE A 181 -9.28 13.33 5.98
C ILE A 181 -8.55 13.98 7.18
N ILE A 182 -7.22 13.98 7.21
CA ILE A 182 -6.45 14.66 8.28
C ILE A 182 -6.82 16.15 8.34
N TYR A 183 -6.92 16.80 7.17
CA TYR A 183 -7.22 18.23 7.05
C TYR A 183 -8.69 18.57 7.29
N SER A 184 -9.55 17.59 7.56
CA SER A 184 -10.93 17.85 7.99
C SER A 184 -11.06 18.32 9.45
N GLY A 185 -9.96 18.23 10.22
CA GLY A 185 -9.94 18.55 11.65
C GLY A 185 -10.68 17.52 12.51
N LEU A 186 -10.79 16.28 12.04
CA LEU A 186 -11.30 15.17 12.85
C LEU A 186 -10.24 14.72 13.86
N GLU A 187 -10.71 14.34 15.05
CA GLU A 187 -9.87 13.87 16.14
C GLU A 187 -10.40 12.55 16.72
N GLY A 188 -9.54 11.86 17.47
CA GLY A 188 -9.88 10.65 18.22
C GLY A 188 -10.52 9.54 17.38
N LEU A 189 -11.59 8.95 17.91
CA LEU A 189 -12.29 7.83 17.28
C LEU A 189 -12.88 8.19 15.91
N ALA A 190 -13.33 9.44 15.73
CA ALA A 190 -13.91 9.86 14.45
C ALA A 190 -12.85 9.78 13.33
N LEU A 191 -11.62 10.26 13.58
CA LEU A 191 -10.53 10.15 12.62
C LEU A 191 -10.22 8.68 12.26
N ILE A 192 -10.19 7.80 13.26
CA ILE A 192 -9.96 6.36 13.07
C ILE A 192 -11.04 5.73 12.19
N ILE A 193 -12.32 6.03 12.46
CA ILE A 193 -13.46 5.56 11.66
C ILE A 193 -13.33 6.05 10.21
N TRP A 194 -12.97 7.31 10.00
CA TRP A 194 -12.82 7.88 8.67
C TRP A 194 -11.64 7.28 7.90
N PHE A 195 -10.53 6.96 8.56
CA PHE A 195 -9.46 6.19 7.95
C PHE A 195 -9.90 4.78 7.60
N PHE A 196 -10.69 4.12 8.46
CA PHE A 196 -11.24 2.81 8.15
C PHE A 196 -12.18 2.85 6.93
N ILE A 197 -13.03 3.87 6.82
CA ILE A 197 -13.87 4.11 5.63
C ILE A 197 -13.01 4.29 4.39
N ALA A 198 -11.94 5.08 4.46
CA ALA A 198 -11.01 5.24 3.35
C ALA A 198 -10.40 3.89 2.93
N GLN A 199 -9.99 3.05 3.89
CA GLN A 199 -9.48 1.71 3.60
C GLN A 199 -10.53 0.80 2.94
N ILE A 200 -11.81 0.86 3.35
CA ILE A 200 -12.89 0.13 2.67
C ILE A 200 -13.01 0.58 1.21
N ILE A 201 -13.00 1.89 0.95
CA ILE A 201 -13.07 2.43 -0.42
C ILE A 201 -11.90 1.92 -1.25
N LEU A 202 -10.68 1.96 -0.71
CA LEU A 202 -9.51 1.47 -1.43
C LEU A 202 -9.58 -0.03 -1.69
N ALA A 203 -10.00 -0.80 -0.68
CA ALA A 203 -10.16 -2.25 -0.78
C ALA A 203 -11.16 -2.64 -1.90
N TYR A 204 -12.26 -1.89 -2.04
CA TYR A 204 -13.22 -2.06 -3.12
C TYR A 204 -12.56 -1.90 -4.51
N PHE A 205 -11.86 -0.79 -4.75
CA PHE A 205 -11.24 -0.53 -6.06
C PHE A 205 -10.07 -1.47 -6.37
N GLN A 206 -9.41 -2.00 -5.33
CA GLN A 206 -8.31 -2.95 -5.46
C GLN A 206 -8.76 -4.41 -5.53
N GLY A 207 -10.03 -4.72 -5.24
CA GLY A 207 -10.50 -6.10 -5.13
C GLY A 207 -9.77 -6.87 -4.05
N THR A 208 -9.51 -6.24 -2.89
CA THR A 208 -8.82 -6.86 -1.76
C THR A 208 -9.73 -6.97 -0.56
N ASP A 209 -9.54 -8.01 0.25
CA ASP A 209 -10.26 -8.18 1.50
C ASP A 209 -9.68 -7.27 2.59
N ILE A 210 -10.53 -6.87 3.54
CA ILE A 210 -10.16 -6.05 4.68
C ILE A 210 -10.48 -6.78 5.98
N SER A 211 -9.55 -6.80 6.95
CA SER A 211 -9.86 -7.32 8.28
C SER A 211 -10.56 -6.22 9.10
N PRO A 212 -11.69 -6.51 9.79
CA PRO A 212 -12.34 -5.55 10.68
C PRO A 212 -11.41 -5.05 11.80
N LEU A 213 -10.48 -5.92 12.24
CA LEU A 213 -9.52 -5.59 13.31
C LEU A 213 -8.56 -4.45 12.94
N LEU A 214 -8.47 -4.10 11.66
CA LEU A 214 -7.65 -2.98 11.21
C LEU A 214 -8.04 -1.67 11.86
N ILE A 215 -9.32 -1.50 12.25
CA ILE A 215 -9.78 -0.29 12.95
C ILE A 215 -9.04 -0.10 14.29
N LEU A 216 -8.66 -1.20 14.95
CA LEU A 216 -7.98 -1.19 16.25
C LEU A 216 -6.47 -1.30 16.08
N PHE A 217 -6.01 -2.24 15.27
CA PHE A 217 -4.59 -2.57 15.16
C PHE A 217 -3.81 -1.52 14.37
N SER A 218 -4.38 -0.99 13.29
CA SER A 218 -3.67 -0.04 12.42
C SER A 218 -3.28 1.24 13.19
N PRO A 219 -4.16 1.91 13.96
CA PRO A 219 -3.77 3.07 14.75
C PRO A 219 -2.65 2.79 15.76
N ILE A 220 -2.69 1.65 16.46
CA ILE A 220 -1.69 1.28 17.48
C ILE A 220 -0.32 1.09 16.83
N VAL A 221 -0.25 0.30 15.75
CA VAL A 221 1.03 0.06 15.06
C VAL A 221 1.53 1.35 14.41
N ASN A 222 0.67 2.13 13.76
CA ASN A 222 1.06 3.40 13.16
C ASN A 222 1.59 4.40 14.20
N LEU A 223 1.03 4.41 15.42
CA LEU A 223 1.54 5.22 16.52
C LEU A 223 2.95 4.77 16.93
N ALA A 224 3.15 3.45 17.13
CA ALA A 224 4.45 2.89 17.49
C ALA A 224 5.52 3.23 16.44
N PHE A 225 5.22 3.03 15.15
CA PHE A 225 6.11 3.46 14.07
C PHE A 225 6.28 4.97 14.03
N GLY A 226 5.22 5.76 14.23
CA GLY A 226 5.31 7.22 14.26
C GLY A 226 6.28 7.77 15.30
N VAL A 227 6.32 7.14 16.47
CA VAL A 227 7.27 7.48 17.54
C VAL A 227 8.69 7.00 17.23
N ALA A 228 8.84 5.79 16.68
CA ALA A 228 10.15 5.20 16.39
C ALA A 228 10.83 5.80 15.14
N MET A 229 10.05 6.28 14.17
CA MET A 229 10.53 6.70 12.86
C MET A 229 11.58 7.82 12.89
N PRO A 230 11.46 8.89 13.69
CA PRO A 230 12.50 9.91 13.78
C PRO A 230 13.84 9.33 14.21
N VAL A 231 13.84 8.42 15.19
CA VAL A 231 15.05 7.75 15.68
C VAL A 231 15.62 6.82 14.62
N LEU A 232 14.78 5.98 14.01
CA LEU A 232 15.20 5.08 12.92
C LEU A 232 15.75 5.84 11.72
N PHE A 233 15.22 7.03 11.42
CA PHE A 233 15.72 7.87 10.34
C PHE A 233 17.10 8.45 10.68
N LEU A 234 17.29 8.97 11.90
CA LEU A 234 18.58 9.52 12.34
C LEU A 234 19.67 8.44 12.39
N LEU A 235 19.33 7.25 12.88
CA LEU A 235 20.27 6.12 12.94
C LEU A 235 20.68 5.59 11.55
N ALA A 236 19.94 5.92 10.49
CA ALA A 236 20.27 5.47 9.14
C ALA A 236 21.40 6.29 8.47
N PHE A 237 21.76 7.46 9.02
CA PHE A 237 22.72 8.38 8.39
C PHE A 237 23.69 9.01 9.41
N PRO A 238 24.92 8.47 9.59
CA PRO A 238 25.48 7.25 8.98
C PRO A 238 25.09 5.96 9.72
N LEU A 239 25.15 4.81 9.04
CA LEU A 239 25.03 3.48 9.64
C LEU A 239 26.40 2.99 10.19
N TRP A 240 26.88 3.52 11.31
CA TRP A 240 27.99 2.85 12.01
C TRP A 240 27.47 1.64 12.80
N SER A 241 28.40 0.79 13.26
CA SER A 241 28.06 -0.47 13.94
C SER A 241 27.07 -0.27 15.09
N TRP A 242 27.26 0.73 15.98
CA TRP A 242 26.31 0.94 17.07
C TRP A 242 24.93 1.41 16.59
N GLN A 243 24.85 2.32 15.61
CA GLN A 243 23.55 2.74 15.04
C GLN A 243 22.81 1.56 14.42
N LEU A 244 23.55 0.69 13.72
CA LEU A 244 23.02 -0.51 13.08
C LEU A 244 22.39 -1.45 14.12
N HIS A 245 23.12 -1.77 15.19
CA HIS A 245 22.61 -2.62 16.28
C HIS A 245 21.41 -1.98 17.00
N SER A 246 21.46 -0.69 17.29
CA SER A 246 20.34 0.04 17.91
C SER A 246 19.09 0.07 17.02
N GLY A 247 19.25 0.32 15.71
CA GLY A 247 18.14 0.33 14.77
C GLY A 247 17.48 -1.04 14.62
N ILE A 248 18.28 -2.10 14.54
CA ILE A 248 17.80 -3.49 14.53
C ILE A 248 17.05 -3.80 15.83
N PHE A 249 17.56 -3.40 16.98
CA PHE A 249 16.90 -3.59 18.27
C PHE A 249 15.52 -2.93 18.32
N ILE A 250 15.40 -1.67 17.87
CA ILE A 250 14.12 -0.96 17.78
C ILE A 250 13.15 -1.74 16.88
N LEU A 251 13.61 -2.26 15.75
CA LEU A 251 12.77 -3.03 14.82
C LEU A 251 12.33 -4.37 15.40
N LYS A 252 13.18 -5.07 16.16
CA LYS A 252 12.78 -6.28 16.92
C LYS A 252 11.64 -5.96 17.86
N PHE A 253 11.76 -4.86 18.61
CA PHE A 253 10.69 -4.41 19.51
C PHE A 253 9.38 -4.09 18.77
N LEU A 254 9.47 -3.42 17.61
CA LEU A 254 8.30 -3.12 16.78
C LEU A 254 7.67 -4.36 16.12
N GLN A 255 8.42 -5.46 15.93
CA GLN A 255 7.85 -6.71 15.40
C GLN A 255 6.93 -7.40 16.41
N TYR A 256 7.17 -7.27 17.72
CA TYR A 256 6.36 -7.94 18.73
C TYR A 256 4.84 -7.66 18.62
N PRO A 257 4.37 -6.39 18.56
CA PRO A 257 2.94 -6.13 18.34
C PRO A 257 2.44 -6.61 16.97
N ILE A 258 3.30 -6.62 15.94
CA ILE A 258 2.96 -7.15 14.61
C ILE A 258 2.75 -8.68 14.67
N ASP A 259 3.61 -9.41 15.38
CA ASP A 259 3.49 -10.85 15.62
C ASP A 259 2.21 -11.18 16.39
N LEU A 260 1.92 -10.43 17.45
CA LEU A 260 0.69 -10.57 18.23
C LEU A 260 -0.54 -10.33 17.35
N PHE A 261 -0.61 -9.21 16.63
CA PHE A 261 -1.76 -8.87 15.80
C PHE A 261 -1.93 -9.80 14.60
N MET A 262 -0.83 -10.31 14.04
CA MET A 262 -0.91 -11.34 13.00
C MET A 262 -1.54 -12.62 13.53
N THR A 263 -1.11 -13.09 14.70
CA THR A 263 -1.70 -14.26 15.37
C THR A 263 -3.20 -14.07 15.58
N VAL A 264 -3.63 -12.91 16.07
CA VAL A 264 -5.06 -12.61 16.26
C VAL A 264 -5.79 -12.53 14.90
N SER A 265 -5.20 -11.89 13.89
CA SER A 265 -5.82 -11.73 12.57
C SER A 265 -6.06 -13.03 11.82
N GLN A 266 -5.30 -14.09 12.12
CA GLN A 266 -5.50 -15.41 11.53
C GLN A 266 -6.80 -16.08 11.99
N HIS A 267 -7.32 -15.67 13.14
CA HIS A 267 -8.54 -16.22 13.73
C HIS A 267 -9.78 -15.38 13.42
N VAL A 268 -9.64 -14.25 12.71
CA VAL A 268 -10.75 -13.35 12.37
C VAL A 268 -11.03 -13.38 10.88
N PRO A 269 -12.30 -13.53 10.46
CA PRO A 269 -12.65 -13.54 9.05
C PRO A 269 -12.31 -12.21 8.39
N PHE A 270 -11.81 -12.30 7.16
CA PHE A 270 -11.60 -11.15 6.29
C PHE A 270 -12.92 -10.79 5.60
N LEU A 271 -13.23 -9.50 5.51
CA LEU A 271 -14.39 -9.01 4.79
C LEU A 271 -14.03 -8.78 3.33
N GLU A 272 -14.71 -9.48 2.43
CA GLU A 272 -14.67 -9.17 1.01
C GLU A 272 -15.50 -7.90 0.76
N ILE A 273 -14.88 -6.89 0.15
CA ILE A 273 -15.52 -5.59 -0.05
C ILE A 273 -16.20 -5.54 -1.42
N HIS A 274 -17.52 -5.69 -1.41
CA HIS A 274 -18.40 -5.56 -2.58
C HIS A 274 -19.08 -4.20 -2.64
N SER A 275 -19.82 -3.93 -3.72
CA SER A 275 -20.60 -2.70 -3.89
C SER A 275 -21.59 -2.46 -2.74
N GLY A 276 -22.12 -3.52 -2.14
CA GLY A 276 -22.99 -3.45 -0.95
C GLY A 276 -22.32 -2.77 0.26
N ALA A 277 -21.02 -3.00 0.48
CA ALA A 277 -20.28 -2.35 1.57
C ALA A 277 -20.13 -0.83 1.32
N ILE A 278 -19.91 -0.42 0.07
CA ILE A 278 -19.84 0.99 -0.32
C ILE A 278 -21.19 1.67 -0.15
N LEU A 279 -22.29 1.02 -0.55
CA LEU A 279 -23.64 1.52 -0.32
C LEU A 279 -23.95 1.66 1.17
N LEU A 280 -23.59 0.66 1.98
CA LEU A 280 -23.75 0.70 3.43
C LEU A 280 -23.04 1.93 4.03
N VAL A 281 -21.76 2.15 3.68
CA VAL A 281 -21.00 3.33 4.09
C VAL A 281 -21.71 4.62 3.66
N ALA A 282 -22.16 4.71 2.41
CA ALA A 282 -22.86 5.89 1.91
C ALA A 282 -24.15 6.18 2.70
N PHE A 283 -24.98 5.17 3.00
CA PHE A 283 -26.21 5.36 3.77
C PHE A 283 -25.94 5.74 5.23
N ILE A 284 -24.89 5.19 5.84
CA ILE A 284 -24.45 5.60 7.19
C ILE A 284 -24.08 7.08 7.18
N LEU A 285 -23.29 7.54 6.20
CA LEU A 285 -22.89 8.94 6.08
C LEU A 285 -24.07 9.90 5.80
N LEU A 286 -25.10 9.41 5.11
CA LEU A 286 -26.37 10.12 4.86
C LEU A 286 -27.35 10.06 6.03
N LYS A 287 -26.99 9.43 7.17
CA LYS A 287 -27.84 9.23 8.35
C LYS A 287 -29.15 8.48 8.06
N ARG A 288 -29.15 7.60 7.05
CA ARG A 288 -30.32 6.78 6.66
C ARG A 288 -30.30 5.42 7.39
N TRP A 289 -30.32 5.46 8.72
CA TRP A 289 -30.06 4.30 9.59
C TRP A 289 -30.95 3.08 9.28
N LYS A 290 -32.24 3.27 8.95
CA LYS A 290 -33.15 2.16 8.57
C LYS A 290 -32.64 1.39 7.36
N LEU A 291 -32.20 2.09 6.31
CA LEU A 291 -31.64 1.48 5.10
C LEU A 291 -30.27 0.84 5.39
N SER A 292 -29.45 1.47 6.25
CA SER A 292 -28.19 0.90 6.69
C SER A 292 -28.38 -0.43 7.44
N LEU A 293 -29.42 -0.56 8.27
CA LEU A 293 -29.73 -1.82 8.96
C LEU A 293 -30.16 -2.91 7.98
N VAL A 294 -31.03 -2.58 7.02
CA VAL A 294 -31.43 -3.55 5.98
C VAL A 294 -30.22 -4.03 5.19
N LEU A 295 -29.35 -3.10 4.76
CA LEU A 295 -28.14 -3.46 4.03
C LEU A 295 -27.14 -4.22 4.89
N LEU A 296 -27.03 -3.91 6.19
CA LEU A 296 -26.20 -4.66 7.11
C LEU A 296 -26.69 -6.11 7.21
N CYS A 297 -28.00 -6.32 7.34
CA CYS A 297 -28.59 -7.67 7.33
C CYS A 297 -28.29 -8.41 6.02
N LEU A 298 -28.48 -7.76 4.87
CA LEU A 298 -28.16 -8.33 3.55
C LEU A 298 -26.65 -8.63 3.41
N PHE A 299 -25.80 -7.75 3.94
CA PHE A 299 -24.35 -7.90 3.91
C PHE A 299 -23.88 -9.04 4.82
N SER A 300 -24.53 -9.25 5.97
CA SER A 300 -24.24 -10.37 6.87
C SER A 300 -24.41 -11.73 6.17
N PHE A 301 -25.36 -11.85 5.24
CA PHE A 301 -25.50 -13.07 4.42
C PHE A 301 -24.39 -13.23 3.38
N SER A 302 -23.71 -12.15 2.99
CA SER A 302 -22.56 -12.18 2.08
C SER A 302 -21.22 -12.42 2.79
N LEU A 303 -21.22 -12.47 4.14
CA LEU A 303 -20.04 -12.83 4.90
C LEU A 303 -19.70 -14.29 4.62
N ASN A 304 -18.66 -14.49 3.81
CA ASN A 304 -18.17 -15.81 3.45
C ASN A 304 -17.39 -16.42 4.64
N LEU A 305 -18.14 -16.88 5.66
CA LEU A 305 -17.60 -17.47 6.90
C LEU A 305 -16.85 -18.78 6.64
N ASP A 306 -17.16 -19.49 5.55
CA ASP A 306 -16.54 -20.77 5.20
C ASP A 306 -15.19 -20.63 4.49
N ARG A 307 -14.77 -19.39 4.17
CA ARG A 307 -13.45 -19.15 3.56
C ARG A 307 -12.36 -19.16 4.64
N GLN A 308 -12.17 -20.30 5.32
CA GLN A 308 -10.85 -20.61 5.85
C GLN A 308 -9.88 -20.45 4.68
N LYS A 309 -8.89 -19.57 4.82
CA LYS A 309 -7.80 -19.45 3.87
C LYS A 309 -7.13 -20.82 3.80
N SER A 310 -7.59 -21.66 2.88
CA SER A 310 -6.73 -22.65 2.29
C SER A 310 -5.49 -21.83 1.90
N PRO A 311 -4.30 -22.13 2.48
CA PRO A 311 -3.10 -21.39 2.15
C PRO A 311 -3.11 -21.31 0.64
N SER A 312 -3.03 -20.11 0.07
CA SER A 312 -3.02 -19.97 -1.37
C SER A 312 -1.85 -20.81 -1.85
N LEU A 313 -2.14 -22.06 -2.23
CA LEU A 313 -1.20 -22.91 -2.90
C LEU A 313 -0.70 -22.01 -4.03
N PRO A 314 0.64 -21.94 -4.29
CA PRO A 314 1.04 -21.48 -5.60
C PRO A 314 0.12 -22.21 -6.58
N LYS A 315 -0.49 -21.51 -7.54
CA LYS A 315 -1.41 -22.13 -8.51
C LYS A 315 -0.63 -23.20 -9.31
N GLU A 316 -0.49 -24.36 -8.68
CA GLU A 316 0.32 -25.56 -8.90
C GLU A 316 -0.32 -26.52 -7.88
N PHE A 317 -1.33 -27.33 -8.21
CA PHE A 317 -1.23 -28.45 -9.14
C PHE A 317 -2.61 -29.12 -9.40
N LEU A 318 -2.77 -29.64 -10.64
CA LEU A 318 -3.62 -30.79 -11.10
C LEU A 318 -5.14 -30.60 -11.24
N PRO A 319 -5.87 -31.53 -11.92
CA PRO A 319 -5.66 -32.19 -13.22
C PRO A 319 -6.83 -31.89 -14.20
N HIS A 320 -6.62 -32.17 -15.48
CA HIS A 320 -7.58 -32.08 -16.60
C HIS A 320 -8.09 -30.68 -16.99
N GLY A 321 -7.48 -30.12 -18.05
CA GLY A 321 -8.16 -29.19 -18.97
C GLY A 321 -7.99 -27.69 -18.77
N HIS A 322 -7.40 -27.21 -17.65
CA HIS A 322 -7.43 -25.77 -17.34
C HIS A 322 -6.06 -25.12 -17.10
N THR A 323 -5.96 -23.87 -17.55
CA THR A 323 -4.97 -22.80 -17.33
C THR A 323 -3.88 -23.07 -16.27
N ILE A 324 -2.69 -23.54 -16.68
CA ILE A 324 -1.50 -23.82 -15.86
C ILE A 324 -0.85 -22.54 -15.32
N LYS A 325 -0.72 -21.51 -16.16
CA LYS A 325 0.10 -20.34 -15.81
C LYS A 325 -0.37 -19.13 -16.57
N THR A 326 -0.61 -18.03 -15.87
CA THR A 326 -0.80 -16.71 -16.47
C THR A 326 0.47 -15.91 -16.24
N VAL A 327 1.21 -15.64 -17.31
CA VAL A 327 2.38 -14.76 -17.28
C VAL A 327 1.97 -13.40 -17.82
N TYR A 328 2.07 -12.39 -16.96
CA TYR A 328 1.90 -11.00 -17.34
C TYR A 328 3.26 -10.46 -17.80
N THR A 329 3.31 -10.02 -19.04
CA THR A 329 4.40 -9.20 -19.58
C THR A 329 3.84 -7.83 -19.93
N GLU A 330 4.68 -6.79 -19.97
CA GLU A 330 4.25 -5.38 -20.17
C GLU A 330 3.33 -5.15 -21.39
N LYS A 331 3.29 -6.07 -22.35
CA LYS A 331 2.47 -5.97 -23.57
C LYS A 331 1.52 -7.15 -23.81
N GLU A 332 1.58 -8.21 -23.00
CA GLU A 332 0.91 -9.48 -23.32
C GLU A 332 0.51 -10.27 -22.05
N ILE A 333 -0.71 -10.83 -22.05
CA ILE A 333 -1.14 -11.87 -21.10
C ILE A 333 -0.95 -13.22 -21.79
N LYS A 334 -0.06 -14.07 -21.26
CA LYS A 334 0.18 -15.43 -21.76
C LYS A 334 -0.47 -16.43 -20.82
N ILE A 335 -1.46 -17.16 -21.32
CA ILE A 335 -2.11 -18.27 -20.63
C ILE A 335 -1.58 -19.59 -21.21
N TYR A 336 -0.94 -20.38 -20.36
CA TYR A 336 -0.52 -21.75 -20.69
C TYR A 336 -1.64 -22.71 -20.27
N LYS A 337 -2.18 -23.53 -21.18
CA LYS A 337 -3.20 -24.54 -20.85
C LYS A 337 -2.56 -25.87 -20.41
N GLY A 338 -3.34 -26.66 -19.64
CA GLY A 338 -2.99 -27.92 -18.97
C GLY A 338 -2.30 -28.99 -19.82
N ASP A 339 -2.54 -28.92 -21.12
CA ASP A 339 -2.07 -29.82 -22.16
C ASP A 339 -0.66 -29.50 -22.66
N GLY A 340 -0.12 -28.30 -22.40
CA GLY A 340 1.18 -27.86 -22.92
C GLY A 340 1.23 -27.71 -24.45
N ILE A 341 0.10 -27.89 -25.13
CA ILE A 341 -0.06 -27.90 -26.59
C ILE A 341 -0.56 -26.54 -27.06
N CYS A 342 -1.50 -25.94 -26.33
CA CYS A 342 -2.13 -24.68 -26.70
C CYS A 342 -1.68 -23.52 -25.79
N ARG A 343 -1.30 -22.41 -26.43
CA ARG A 343 -1.02 -21.13 -25.77
C ARG A 343 -2.10 -20.14 -26.14
N MET A 344 -2.83 -19.64 -25.15
CA MET A 344 -3.72 -18.50 -25.36
C MET A 344 -2.98 -17.20 -25.06
N LYS A 345 -3.15 -16.21 -25.92
CA LYS A 345 -2.52 -14.91 -25.85
C LYS A 345 -3.59 -13.84 -26.00
N LEU A 346 -3.74 -12.95 -25.03
CA LEU A 346 -4.59 -11.77 -25.22
C LEU A 346 -3.76 -10.68 -25.93
N VAL A 347 -4.16 -10.29 -27.14
CA VAL A 347 -3.50 -9.24 -27.93
C VAL A 347 -4.56 -8.22 -28.35
N ARG A 348 -4.42 -6.97 -27.87
CA ARG A 348 -5.35 -5.87 -28.18
C ARG A 348 -6.82 -6.21 -27.92
N GLY A 349 -7.11 -6.90 -26.82
CA GLY A 349 -8.48 -7.31 -26.45
C GLY A 349 -9.01 -8.58 -27.14
N PHE A 350 -8.27 -9.16 -28.08
CA PHE A 350 -8.65 -10.42 -28.73
C PHE A 350 -7.86 -11.60 -28.17
N TRP A 351 -8.55 -12.72 -27.92
CA TRP A 351 -7.92 -13.97 -27.53
C TRP A 351 -7.40 -14.69 -28.78
N TRP A 352 -6.08 -14.86 -28.84
CA TRP A 352 -5.39 -15.65 -29.85
C TRP A 352 -5.00 -16.99 -29.27
N GLU A 353 -5.51 -18.07 -29.82
CA GLU A 353 -5.10 -19.43 -29.45
C GLU A 353 -4.09 -19.94 -30.46
N ASN A 354 -2.89 -20.28 -29.99
CA ASN A 354 -1.81 -20.80 -30.80
C ASN A 354 -1.46 -22.20 -30.30
N CYS A 355 -2.04 -23.20 -30.95
CA CYS A 355 -1.81 -24.60 -30.66
C CYS A 355 -0.65 -25.12 -31.50
N SER A 356 0.41 -25.56 -30.85
CA SER A 356 1.53 -26.22 -31.52
C SER A 356 1.11 -27.64 -31.90
N SER A 357 0.97 -27.93 -33.18
CA SER A 357 0.83 -29.29 -33.70
C SER A 357 2.15 -30.08 -33.55
N ARG A 358 2.59 -30.42 -32.33
CA ARG A 358 3.88 -31.12 -32.21
C ARG A 358 3.74 -32.61 -32.51
N ARG A 359 4.46 -33.01 -33.57
CA ARG A 359 4.90 -34.37 -33.94
C ARG A 359 5.04 -35.28 -32.71
N LYS A 360 4.49 -36.50 -32.83
CA LYS A 360 4.63 -37.64 -31.90
C LYS A 360 5.97 -37.61 -31.17
N SER A 361 5.91 -37.43 -29.86
CA SER A 361 7.04 -37.53 -28.93
C SER A 361 7.73 -38.89 -29.08
N SER A 362 9.00 -38.88 -29.52
CA SER A 362 9.88 -40.03 -29.36
C SER A 362 10.07 -40.30 -27.86
N ARG A 363 9.66 -41.48 -27.40
CA ARG A 363 9.85 -42.05 -26.05
C ARG A 363 11.06 -41.46 -25.31
N LYS A 364 10.84 -40.49 -24.42
CA LYS A 364 11.78 -40.22 -23.32
C LYS A 364 11.54 -41.29 -22.25
N LYS A 365 12.54 -42.15 -22.03
CA LYS A 365 12.58 -43.11 -20.93
C LYS A 365 12.37 -42.37 -19.60
N LEU A 366 11.30 -42.74 -18.87
CA LEU A 366 11.08 -42.37 -17.47
C LEU A 366 12.24 -42.93 -16.63
N LYS A 367 13.01 -42.05 -15.98
CA LYS A 367 13.90 -42.45 -14.88
C LYS A 367 13.01 -42.86 -13.70
N LYS A 368 13.12 -44.12 -13.26
CA LYS A 368 12.57 -44.59 -11.98
C LYS A 368 13.20 -43.74 -10.86
N LEU A 369 12.36 -43.04 -10.10
CA LEU A 369 12.71 -42.51 -8.79
C LEU A 369 12.59 -43.68 -7.80
N SER A 370 13.72 -44.11 -7.25
CA SER A 370 13.80 -45.01 -6.10
C SER A 370 13.59 -44.19 -4.83
N TYR A 371 12.59 -44.56 -4.02
CA TYR A 371 12.43 -44.04 -2.67
C TYR A 371 13.42 -44.76 -1.73
N PRO A 372 14.06 -44.05 -0.78
CA PRO A 372 14.80 -44.68 0.29
C PRO A 372 13.82 -45.33 1.28
N SER A 373 14.09 -46.59 1.62
CA SER A 373 13.43 -47.40 2.64
C SER A 373 13.81 -46.96 4.05
#